data_AF-A0A552M4Q5-F1
#
_entry.id   AF-A0A552M4Q5-F1
#
_cell.length_a   1.000
_cell.length_b   1.000
_cell.length_c   1.000
_cell.angle_alpha   90.00
_cell.angle_beta   90.00
_cell.angle_gamma   90.00
#
_symmetry.space_group_name_H-M   'P 1'
#
loop_
_entity.id
_entity.type
_entity.pdbx_description
1 polymer ?
#
loop_
_entity_poly.entity_id
_entity_poly.type
_entity_poly.pdbx_seq_one_letter_code
_entity_poly.pdbx_strand_id
1 'polypeptide(L)'
;MTRFIWDKFSKDFLETLLSPYGTVVVSKEVTSEIKEIDVYFSPNISEIPSQLGLLGRLCQNPCLLEPYRNPITLDSLNDCLSKRFAIREIFQREAK
;
A
#
# COMPACT_ATOMS: atom_id res chain seq x y z
N MET A 1 -0.02 -23.23 -0.71
CA MET A 1 -1.05 -22.85 -1.71
C MET A 1 -2.02 -21.78 -1.21
N THR A 2 -2.60 -21.88 0.00
CA THR A 2 -3.57 -20.88 0.51
C THR A 2 -2.98 -19.50 0.80
N ARG A 3 -1.66 -19.34 1.00
CA ARG A 3 -1.03 -18.02 1.22
C ARG A 3 -1.26 -17.06 0.05
N PHE A 4 -1.12 -17.56 -1.18
CA PHE A 4 -1.31 -16.79 -2.42
C PHE A 4 -2.74 -16.34 -2.65
N ILE A 5 -3.74 -17.12 -2.24
CA ILE A 5 -5.15 -16.79 -2.47
C ILE A 5 -5.54 -15.53 -1.72
N TRP A 6 -5.06 -15.36 -0.48
CA TRP A 6 -5.43 -14.21 0.34
C TRP A 6 -4.57 -12.98 0.05
N ASP A 7 -3.31 -13.20 -0.30
CA ASP A 7 -2.45 -12.15 -0.81
C ASP A 7 -3.09 -11.51 -2.06
N LYS A 8 -3.42 -12.36 -3.04
CA LYS A 8 -4.12 -11.94 -4.26
C LYS A 8 -5.48 -11.31 -3.95
N PHE A 9 -6.31 -11.95 -3.13
CA PHE A 9 -7.63 -11.40 -2.79
C PHE A 9 -7.53 -10.02 -2.14
N SER A 10 -6.61 -9.81 -1.20
CA SER A 10 -6.49 -8.54 -0.49
C SER A 10 -6.02 -7.42 -1.43
N LYS A 11 -5.11 -7.74 -2.35
CA LYS A 11 -4.64 -6.83 -3.41
C LYS A 11 -5.76 -6.48 -4.38
N ASP A 12 -6.41 -7.49 -4.97
CA ASP A 12 -7.52 -7.32 -5.92
C ASP A 12 -8.68 -6.53 -5.29
N PHE A 13 -8.99 -6.79 -4.02
CA PHE A 13 -10.04 -6.10 -3.27
C PHE A 13 -9.70 -4.62 -3.06
N LEU A 14 -8.49 -4.30 -2.59
CA LEU A 14 -8.07 -2.92 -2.36
C LEU A 14 -7.94 -2.15 -3.68
N GLU A 15 -7.43 -2.78 -4.73
CA GLU A 15 -7.39 -2.21 -6.07
C GLU A 15 -8.80 -1.84 -6.55
N THR A 16 -9.74 -2.79 -6.50
CA THR A 16 -11.12 -2.55 -6.91
C THR A 16 -11.78 -1.46 -6.07
N LEU A 17 -11.59 -1.49 -4.74
CA LEU A 17 -12.21 -0.57 -3.80
C LEU A 17 -11.67 0.87 -3.94
N LEU A 18 -10.37 1.04 -4.19
CA LEU A 18 -9.70 2.34 -4.19
C LEU A 18 -9.58 2.97 -5.57
N SER A 19 -9.66 2.19 -6.65
CA SER A 19 -9.60 2.70 -8.04
C SER A 19 -10.52 3.89 -8.36
N PRO A 20 -11.75 3.99 -7.79
CA PRO A 20 -12.59 5.16 -8.01
C PRO A 20 -12.04 6.48 -7.42
N TYR A 21 -11.07 6.42 -6.52
CA TYR A 21 -10.61 7.55 -5.71
C TYR A 21 -9.16 7.96 -5.95
N GLY A 22 -8.43 7.22 -6.81
CA GLY A 22 -7.02 7.46 -7.03
C GLY A 22 -6.35 6.42 -7.90
N THR A 23 -5.05 6.60 -8.10
CA THR A 23 -4.19 5.63 -8.77
C THR A 23 -3.80 4.56 -7.77
N VAL A 24 -4.06 3.30 -8.12
CA VAL A 24 -3.62 2.13 -7.36
C VAL A 24 -2.50 1.43 -8.14
N VAL A 25 -1.41 1.08 -7.45
CA VAL A 25 -0.34 0.23 -7.97
C VAL A 25 -0.18 -0.96 -7.04
N VAL A 26 -0.56 -2.15 -7.53
CA VAL A 26 -0.42 -3.42 -6.82
C VAL A 26 0.99 -3.98 -7.03
N SER A 27 1.55 -4.63 -6.02
CA SER A 27 2.87 -5.29 -6.09
C SER A 27 3.96 -4.33 -6.61
N LYS A 28 3.99 -3.11 -6.06
CA LYS A 28 4.94 -2.08 -6.49
C LYS A 28 6.35 -2.47 -6.05
N GLU A 29 7.24 -2.70 -7.02
CA GLU A 29 8.64 -3.01 -6.77
C GLU A 29 9.38 -1.85 -6.10
N VAL A 30 10.29 -2.19 -5.18
CA VAL A 30 11.14 -1.23 -4.48
C VAL A 30 12.60 -1.55 -4.80
N THR A 31 13.21 -0.79 -5.71
CA THR A 31 14.50 -1.10 -6.39
C THR A 31 15.73 -1.38 -5.49
N SER A 32 15.66 -1.14 -4.18
CA SER A 32 16.78 -1.39 -3.25
C SER A 32 16.72 -2.74 -2.54
N GLU A 33 15.57 -3.42 -2.53
CA GLU A 33 15.38 -4.72 -1.88
C GLU A 33 14.46 -5.54 -2.79
N ILE A 34 14.59 -6.87 -2.89
CA ILE A 34 13.62 -7.70 -3.66
C ILE A 34 12.31 -7.77 -2.86
N LYS A 35 11.65 -6.62 -2.70
CA LYS A 35 10.45 -6.42 -1.90
C LYS A 35 9.44 -5.65 -2.73
N GLU A 36 8.22 -6.12 -2.64
CA GLU A 36 7.06 -5.49 -3.23
C GLU A 36 6.23 -4.87 -2.12
N ILE A 37 5.69 -3.69 -2.41
CA ILE A 37 4.59 -3.12 -1.64
C ILE A 37 3.30 -3.72 -2.15
N ASP A 38 2.48 -4.25 -1.25
CA ASP A 38 1.25 -4.93 -1.66
C ASP A 38 0.32 -4.00 -2.44
N VAL A 39 0.05 -2.80 -1.89
CA VAL A 39 -0.72 -1.76 -2.55
C VAL A 39 -0.13 -0.38 -2.25
N TYR A 40 0.26 0.34 -3.29
CA TYR A 40 0.57 1.77 -3.23
C TYR A 40 -0.60 2.56 -3.80
N PHE A 41 -1.15 3.48 -3.01
CA PHE A 41 -2.29 4.32 -3.40
C PHE A 41 -1.88 5.79 -3.45
N SER A 42 -2.30 6.49 -4.49
CA SER A 42 -2.20 7.95 -4.59
C SER A 42 -3.58 8.54 -4.91
N PRO A 43 -4.20 9.33 -4.02
CA PRO A 43 -5.49 9.93 -4.27
C PRO A 43 -5.42 10.90 -5.46
N ASN A 44 -6.48 10.93 -6.27
CA ASN A 44 -6.66 11.92 -7.36
C ASN A 44 -7.89 12.83 -7.15
N ILE A 45 -8.62 12.61 -6.05
CA ILE A 45 -9.74 13.45 -5.62
C ILE A 45 -9.37 14.24 -4.37
N SER A 46 -10.09 15.32 -4.12
CA SER A 46 -9.84 16.21 -2.98
C SER A 46 -10.24 15.61 -1.62
N GLU A 47 -11.19 14.66 -1.61
CA GLU A 47 -11.68 14.07 -0.36
C GLU A 47 -12.13 12.62 -0.57
N ILE A 48 -11.50 11.69 0.16
CA ILE A 48 -11.91 10.29 0.19
C ILE A 48 -13.22 10.13 0.99
N PRO A 49 -14.21 9.34 0.50
CA PRO A 49 -15.50 9.21 1.18
C PRO A 49 -15.40 8.76 2.64
N SER A 50 -16.14 9.43 3.52
CA SER A 50 -16.16 9.14 4.96
C SER A 50 -16.68 7.74 5.27
N GLN A 51 -17.48 7.14 4.37
CA GLN A 51 -17.97 5.76 4.46
C GLN A 51 -16.84 4.72 4.48
N LEU A 52 -15.65 5.05 3.95
CA LEU A 52 -14.46 4.19 4.05
C LEU A 52 -13.80 4.21 5.44
N GLY A 53 -14.29 5.03 6.37
CA GLY A 53 -13.85 5.05 7.76
C GLY A 53 -12.35 5.28 7.92
N LEU A 54 -11.67 4.37 8.64
CA LEU A 54 -10.23 4.46 8.87
C LEU A 54 -9.43 4.37 7.55
N LEU A 55 -9.83 3.48 6.65
CA LEU A 55 -9.17 3.33 5.35
C LEU A 55 -9.22 4.65 4.57
N GLY A 56 -10.38 5.30 4.57
CA GLY A 56 -10.55 6.60 3.92
C GLY A 56 -9.61 7.67 4.48
N ARG A 57 -9.46 7.72 5.82
CA ARG A 57 -8.52 8.65 6.48
C ARG A 57 -7.05 8.37 6.13
N LEU A 58 -6.66 7.11 6.04
CA LEU A 58 -5.30 6.72 5.64
C LEU A 58 -5.00 7.07 4.17
N CYS A 59 -6.02 7.03 3.32
CA CYS A 59 -5.92 7.27 1.88
C CYS A 59 -6.03 8.76 1.49
N GLN A 60 -6.18 9.69 2.44
CA GLN A 60 -6.22 11.14 2.12
C GLN A 60 -4.89 11.67 1.56
N ASN A 61 -3.80 10.95 1.81
CA ASN A 61 -2.48 11.23 1.25
C ASN A 61 -1.96 9.96 0.56
N PRO A 62 -0.97 10.07 -0.34
CA PRO A 62 -0.31 8.89 -0.87
C PRO A 62 0.17 7.96 0.24
N CYS A 63 -0.22 6.69 0.17
CA CYS A 63 -0.01 5.73 1.23
C CYS A 63 0.35 4.34 0.69
N LEU A 64 0.88 3.51 1.59
CA LEU A 64 1.22 2.12 1.32
C LEU A 64 0.36 1.26 2.25
N LEU A 65 -0.28 0.23 1.72
CA LEU A 65 -1.18 -0.65 2.45
C LEU A 65 -0.66 -2.08 2.34
N GLU A 66 -0.40 -2.69 3.50
CA GLU A 66 0.10 -4.06 3.66
C GLU A 66 -0.93 -4.85 4.48
N PRO A 67 -1.86 -5.56 3.84
CA PRO A 67 -2.88 -6.35 4.53
C PRO A 67 -2.30 -7.65 5.11
N TYR A 68 -2.36 -7.81 6.43
CA TYR A 68 -1.93 -9.04 7.12
C TYR A 68 -3.11 -9.94 7.46
N ARG A 69 -3.04 -11.21 7.05
CA ARG A 69 -4.05 -12.22 7.44
C ARG A 69 -3.94 -12.64 8.91
N ASN A 70 -2.71 -12.70 9.40
CA ASN A 70 -2.41 -13.09 10.77
C ASN A 70 -2.11 -11.82 11.59
N PRO A 71 -2.21 -11.88 12.93
CA PRO A 71 -1.72 -10.82 13.79
C PRO A 71 -0.30 -10.39 13.40
N ILE A 72 -0.10 -9.08 13.33
CA ILE A 72 1.19 -8.50 12.92
C ILE A 72 2.28 -8.87 13.93
N THR A 73 3.45 -9.27 13.42
CA THR A 73 4.66 -9.47 14.23
C THR A 73 5.55 -8.22 14.17
N LEU A 74 6.49 -8.09 15.11
CA LEU A 74 7.49 -7.00 15.05
C LEU A 74 8.29 -7.04 13.75
N ASP A 75 8.64 -8.23 13.24
CA ASP A 75 9.33 -8.38 11.96
C ASP A 75 8.48 -7.88 10.79
N SER A 76 7.18 -8.18 10.80
CA SER A 76 6.23 -7.71 9.77
C SER A 76 6.10 -6.19 9.79
N LEU A 77 6.07 -5.60 10.99
CA LEU A 77 6.04 -4.15 11.17
C LEU A 77 7.33 -3.50 10.65
N ASN A 78 8.49 -4.04 11.02
CA ASN A 78 9.80 -3.55 10.57
C ASN A 78 9.95 -3.67 9.06
N ASP A 79 9.44 -4.74 8.45
CA ASP A 79 9.43 -4.91 7.00
C ASP A 79 8.59 -3.83 6.30
N CYS A 80 7.37 -3.57 6.79
CA CYS A 80 6.52 -2.49 6.28
C CYS A 80 7.19 -1.10 6.40
N LEU A 81 7.84 -0.83 7.53
CA LEU A 81 8.59 0.42 7.73
C LEU A 81 9.79 0.54 6.79
N SER A 82 10.54 -0.54 6.58
CA SER A 82 11.65 -0.61 5.62
C SER A 82 11.18 -0.26 4.20
N LYS A 83 10.07 -0.85 3.73
CA LYS A 83 9.46 -0.53 2.42
C LYS A 83 9.09 0.96 2.30
N ARG A 84 8.51 1.54 3.36
CA ARG A 84 8.17 2.98 3.41
C ARG A 84 9.40 3.86 3.24
N PHE A 85 10.50 3.56 3.95
CA PHE A 85 11.72 4.37 3.86
C PHE A 85 12.36 4.27 2.47
N ALA A 86 12.38 3.08 1.89
CA ALA A 86 12.92 2.88 0.55
C ALA A 86 12.14 3.65 -0.54
N ILE A 87 10.80 3.66 -0.50
CA ILE A 87 9.99 4.52 -1.39
C ILE A 87 10.28 6.01 -1.18
N ARG A 88 10.43 6.43 0.07
CA ARG A 88 10.76 7.82 0.38
C ARG A 88 12.10 8.22 -0.23
N GLU A 89 13.10 7.36 -0.19
CA GLU A 89 14.38 7.61 -0.85
C GLU A 89 14.26 7.75 -2.36
N ILE A 90 13.45 6.90 -3.01
CA ILE A 90 13.19 6.99 -4.45
C ILE A 90 12.62 8.38 -4.79
N PHE A 91 11.57 8.81 -4.09
CA PHE A 91 10.98 10.14 -4.32
C PHE A 91 11.95 11.28 -4.03
N GLN A 92 12.83 11.15 -3.04
CA GLN A 92 13.87 12.15 -2.77
C GLN A 92 14.91 12.24 -3.89
N ARG A 93 15.21 11.13 -4.58
CA ARG A 93 16.13 11.11 -5.72
C ARG A 93 15.47 11.68 -6.97
N GLU A 94 14.19 11.38 -7.21
CA GLU A 94 13.41 11.91 -8.34
C GLU A 94 13.15 13.41 -8.24
N ALA A 95 13.14 13.96 -7.02
CA ALA A 95 12.95 15.40 -6.77
C ALA A 95 14.22 16.24 -6.95
N LYS A 96 15.39 15.62 -7.20
CA LYS A 96 16.65 16.31 -7.51
C LYS A 96 16.82 16.50 -9.01
#